data_AF-A0A535FU37-F1
#
_entry.id   AF-A0A535FU37-F1
#
_cell.length_a   1.000
_cell.length_b   1.000
_cell.length_c   1.000
_cell.angle_alpha   90.00
_cell.angle_beta   90.00
_cell.angle_gamma   90.00
#
_symmetry.space_group_name_H-M   'P 1'
#
loop_
_entity.id
_entity.type
_entity.pdbx_description
1 polymer ?
#
loop_
_entity_poly.entity_id
_entity_poly.type
_entity_poly.pdbx_seq_one_letter_code
_entity_poly.pdbx_strand_id
1 'polypeptide(L)'
;MTPWVKIAEAIERAPQAMVNVPFGLSPMPVVRALRLNEYIIHGHDLTPAIGRKIPIPEWFIDRGLGDSFTLMARLHQRSPHKGKSASFHIHRTDGEGEWIIKAENGQAVTESQHGKADVAMRGPAEGLYWVLMGRG
;
A
#
# COMPACT_ATOMS: atom_id res chain seq x y z
N MET A 1 17.01 30.72 3.59
CA MET A 1 17.36 29.66 2.61
C MET A 1 16.76 28.38 3.15
N THR A 2 15.61 27.94 2.63
CA THR A 2 14.83 26.84 3.22
C THR A 2 15.55 25.51 2.98
N PRO A 3 15.92 24.73 4.02
CA PRO A 3 16.72 23.53 3.84
C PRO A 3 15.82 22.35 3.53
N TRP A 4 15.17 22.38 2.37
CA TRP A 4 14.55 21.18 1.81
C TRP A 4 15.52 20.62 0.78
N VAL A 5 16.44 19.76 1.22
CA VAL A 5 17.00 18.81 0.26
C VAL A 5 15.82 18.00 -0.24
N LYS A 6 15.54 18.07 -1.55
CA LYS A 6 14.47 17.26 -2.14
C LYS A 6 14.81 15.80 -1.84
N ILE A 7 13.84 15.02 -1.37
CA ILE A 7 14.04 13.59 -1.01
C ILE A 7 14.81 12.83 -2.10
N ALA A 8 14.58 13.17 -3.38
CA ALA A 8 15.35 12.64 -4.51
C ALA A 8 16.87 12.88 -4.41
N GLU A 9 17.30 14.12 -4.18
CA GLU A 9 18.73 14.49 -4.08
C GLU A 9 19.39 13.85 -2.85
N ALA A 10 18.66 13.73 -1.75
CA ALA A 10 19.18 13.11 -0.54
C ALA A 10 19.39 11.59 -0.71
N ILE A 11 18.59 10.93 -1.54
CA ILE A 11 18.72 9.50 -1.83
C ILE A 11 19.93 9.20 -2.69
N GLU A 12 20.23 10.07 -3.66
CA GLU A 12 21.43 9.92 -4.49
C GLU A 12 22.72 10.06 -3.66
N ARG A 13 22.71 10.96 -2.68
CA ARG A 13 23.89 11.28 -1.87
C ARG A 13 24.08 10.38 -0.65
N ALA A 14 22.98 9.93 -0.05
CA ALA A 14 23.00 9.17 1.20
C ALA A 14 21.85 8.14 1.27
N PRO A 15 21.85 7.11 0.41
CA PRO A 15 20.77 6.12 0.36
C PRO A 15 20.64 5.30 1.65
N GLN A 16 21.71 5.18 2.43
CA GLN A 16 21.72 4.52 3.75
C GLN A 16 21.29 5.42 4.91
N ALA A 17 20.95 6.69 4.67
CA ALA A 17 20.55 7.59 5.74
C ALA A 17 19.24 7.12 6.40
N MET A 18 19.20 7.25 7.72
CA MET A 18 18.00 7.03 8.52
C MET A 18 17.34 8.37 8.80
N VAL A 19 16.03 8.47 8.57
CA VAL A 19 15.25 9.69 8.73
C VAL A 19 14.21 9.48 9.81
N ASN A 20 14.12 10.45 10.72
CA ASN A 20 13.05 10.47 11.70
C ASN A 20 11.76 10.95 11.03
N VAL A 21 10.74 10.08 10.98
CA VAL A 21 9.42 10.35 10.43
C VAL A 21 8.35 10.08 11.49
N PRO A 22 7.09 10.54 11.33
CA PRO A 22 6.08 10.46 12.40
C PRO A 22 5.80 9.05 12.96
N PHE A 23 6.13 8.00 12.22
CA PHE A 23 5.97 6.59 12.62
C PHE A 23 7.31 5.91 13.00
N GLY A 24 8.37 6.69 13.22
CA GLY A 24 9.66 6.21 13.75
C GLY A 24 10.84 6.46 12.82
N LEU A 25 11.99 5.90 13.18
CA LEU A 25 13.21 6.00 12.40
C LEU A 25 13.13 5.07 11.18
N SER A 26 13.25 5.61 9.97
CA SER A 26 13.06 4.86 8.72
C SER A 26 14.21 5.07 7.73
N PRO A 27 14.64 4.03 6.98
CA PRO A 27 15.63 4.19 5.91
C PRO A 27 15.12 5.10 4.80
N MET A 28 16.01 5.89 4.21
CA MET A 28 15.68 6.81 3.12
C MET A 28 14.89 6.20 1.94
N PRO A 29 15.20 4.97 1.46
CA PRO A 29 14.43 4.33 0.40
C PRO A 29 12.97 4.06 0.78
N VAL A 30 12.70 3.75 2.05
CA VAL A 30 11.34 3.57 2.56
C VAL A 30 10.60 4.90 2.56
N VAL A 31 11.24 5.97 3.02
CA VAL A 31 10.64 7.33 3.00
C VAL A 31 10.33 7.78 1.57
N ARG A 32 11.18 7.46 0.59
CA ARG A 32 10.91 7.69 -0.83
C ARG A 32 9.64 6.99 -1.30
N ALA A 33 9.50 5.71 -0.98
CA ALA A 33 8.37 4.89 -1.39
C ALA A 33 7.08 5.42 -0.76
N LEU A 34 7.11 5.79 0.52
CA LEU A 34 5.98 6.41 1.19
C LEU A 34 5.60 7.74 0.53
N ARG A 35 6.57 8.60 0.21
CA ARG A 35 6.27 9.87 -0.47
C ARG A 35 5.69 9.67 -1.87
N LEU A 36 6.12 8.64 -2.59
CA LEU A 36 5.52 8.27 -3.87
C LEU A 36 4.07 7.82 -3.71
N ASN A 37 3.76 6.99 -2.71
CA ASN A 37 2.38 6.58 -2.41
C ASN A 37 1.49 7.79 -2.13
N GLU A 38 1.97 8.76 -1.34
CA GLU A 38 1.22 10.01 -1.07
C GLU A 38 0.83 10.73 -2.36
N TYR A 39 1.73 10.85 -3.34
CA TYR A 39 1.42 11.50 -4.62
C TYR A 39 0.42 10.71 -5.47
N ILE A 40 0.52 9.38 -5.48
CA ILE A 40 -0.40 8.53 -6.25
C ILE A 40 -1.80 8.57 -5.63
N ILE A 41 -1.88 8.37 -4.32
CA ILE A 41 -3.14 8.34 -3.58
C ILE A 41 -3.82 9.70 -3.61
N HIS A 42 -3.11 10.77 -3.25
CA HIS A 42 -3.71 12.10 -3.22
C HIS A 42 -3.84 12.73 -4.61
N GLY A 43 -3.05 12.29 -5.59
CA GLY A 43 -3.30 12.59 -6.99
C GLY A 43 -4.63 12.00 -7.47
N HIS A 44 -4.95 10.77 -7.07
CA HIS A 44 -6.24 10.14 -7.34
C HIS A 44 -7.40 10.91 -6.67
N ASP A 45 -7.23 11.34 -5.42
CA ASP A 45 -8.24 12.13 -4.69
C ASP A 45 -8.64 13.43 -5.41
N LEU A 46 -7.73 14.00 -6.21
CA LEU A 46 -7.98 15.21 -6.99
C LEU A 46 -8.71 14.96 -8.31
N THR A 47 -8.82 13.70 -8.77
CA THR A 47 -9.41 13.36 -10.07
C THR A 47 -10.85 13.89 -10.26
N PRO A 48 -11.75 13.90 -9.25
CA PRO A 48 -13.08 14.48 -9.41
C PRO A 48 -13.03 16.00 -9.64
N ALA A 49 -12.12 16.70 -8.97
CA ALA A 49 -12.00 18.15 -9.08
C ALA A 49 -11.44 18.60 -10.44
N ILE A 50 -10.54 17.81 -11.03
CA ILE A 50 -9.94 18.11 -12.34
C ILE A 50 -10.72 17.52 -13.53
N GLY A 51 -11.78 16.75 -13.26
CA GLY A 51 -12.63 16.14 -14.30
C GLY A 51 -11.95 15.09 -15.17
N ARG A 52 -10.81 14.53 -14.75
CA ARG A 52 -10.09 13.48 -15.48
C ARG A 52 -9.47 12.45 -14.54
N LYS A 53 -9.44 11.19 -14.98
CA LYS A 53 -8.71 10.12 -14.30
C LYS A 53 -7.22 10.20 -14.59
N ILE A 54 -6.41 9.93 -13.57
CA ILE A 54 -4.96 9.73 -13.70
C ILE A 54 -4.72 8.25 -13.38
N PRO A 55 -4.42 7.40 -14.38
CA PRO A 55 -4.22 5.98 -14.12
C PRO A 55 -2.97 5.75 -13.27
N ILE A 56 -3.03 4.72 -12.43
CA ILE A 56 -1.83 4.25 -11.73
C ILE A 56 -0.81 3.75 -12.77
N PRO A 57 0.48 4.14 -12.69
CA PRO A 57 1.51 3.57 -13.55
C PRO A 57 1.64 2.06 -13.35
N GLU A 58 1.71 1.27 -14.43
CA GLU A 58 1.75 -0.20 -14.37
C GLU A 58 2.86 -0.74 -13.46
N TRP A 59 4.07 -0.17 -13.56
CA TRP A 59 5.21 -0.54 -12.72
C TRP A 59 4.96 -0.36 -11.21
N PHE A 60 4.04 0.53 -10.83
CA PHE A 60 3.69 0.74 -9.42
C PHE A 60 2.84 -0.40 -8.89
N ILE A 61 1.90 -0.90 -9.70
CA ILE A 61 1.02 -2.00 -9.33
C ILE A 61 1.84 -3.26 -9.07
N ASP A 62 2.71 -3.64 -10.01
CA ASP A 62 3.48 -4.88 -9.92
C ASP A 62 4.42 -4.89 -8.72
N ARG A 63 4.92 -3.70 -8.34
CA ARG A 63 5.78 -3.54 -7.17
C ARG A 63 5.00 -3.39 -5.86
N GLY A 64 3.87 -2.69 -5.90
CA GLY A 64 3.27 -2.05 -4.73
C GLY A 64 2.00 -2.69 -4.22
N LEU A 65 1.29 -3.49 -5.04
CA LEU A 65 0.01 -4.07 -4.64
C LEU A 65 0.18 -5.10 -3.50
N GLY A 66 1.09 -6.07 -3.66
CA GLY A 66 1.40 -7.05 -2.60
C GLY A 66 1.93 -6.42 -1.32
N ASP A 67 2.82 -5.43 -1.45
CA ASP A 67 3.35 -4.66 -0.32
C ASP A 67 2.24 -3.91 0.43
N SER A 68 1.24 -3.41 -0.30
CA SER A 68 0.11 -2.70 0.30
C SER A 68 -0.77 -3.62 1.16
N PHE A 69 -0.99 -4.87 0.74
CA PHE A 69 -1.68 -5.86 1.57
C PHE A 69 -0.91 -6.15 2.86
N THR A 70 0.42 -6.31 2.74
CA THR A 70 1.30 -6.50 3.90
C THR A 70 1.25 -5.31 4.85
N LEU A 71 1.21 -4.08 4.31
CA LEU A 71 1.07 -2.87 5.12
C LEU A 71 -0.28 -2.84 5.84
N MET A 72 -1.39 -3.20 5.17
CA MET A 72 -2.71 -3.25 5.80
C MET A 72 -2.76 -4.27 6.94
N ALA A 73 -2.12 -5.43 6.76
CA ALA A 73 -1.99 -6.42 7.83
C ALA A 73 -1.29 -5.81 9.08
N ARG A 74 -0.24 -5.01 8.90
CA ARG A 74 0.41 -4.29 10.01
C ARG A 74 -0.49 -3.26 10.67
N LEU A 75 -1.30 -2.56 9.87
CA LEU A 75 -2.25 -1.55 10.38
C LEU A 75 -3.45 -2.18 11.11
N HIS A 76 -3.70 -3.48 10.97
CA HIS A 76 -4.74 -4.18 11.74
C HIS A 76 -4.61 -3.97 13.26
N GLN A 77 -3.38 -3.77 13.76
CA GLN A 77 -3.13 -3.44 15.18
C GLN A 77 -3.85 -2.17 15.67
N ARG A 78 -4.21 -1.28 14.74
CA ARG A 78 -4.90 -0.01 15.01
C ARG A 78 -6.39 -0.07 14.65
N SER A 79 -6.87 -1.22 14.17
CA SER A 79 -8.27 -1.41 13.78
C SER A 79 -9.18 -1.56 15.00
N PRO A 80 -10.42 -1.03 14.97
CA PRO A 80 -11.42 -1.35 15.98
C PRO A 80 -11.82 -2.84 15.99
N HIS A 81 -11.44 -3.60 14.96
CA HIS A 81 -11.67 -5.05 14.86
C HIS A 81 -10.51 -5.89 15.38
N LYS A 82 -9.49 -5.28 16.01
CA LYS A 82 -8.35 -6.02 16.57
C LYS A 82 -8.82 -7.14 17.51
N GLY A 83 -8.26 -8.33 17.33
CA GLY A 83 -8.57 -9.52 18.12
C GLY A 83 -9.68 -10.39 17.54
N LYS A 84 -10.41 -9.92 16.52
CA LYS A 84 -11.35 -10.74 15.76
C LYS A 84 -10.62 -11.52 14.68
N SER A 85 -11.10 -12.73 14.42
CA SER A 85 -10.61 -13.56 13.32
C SER A 85 -11.39 -13.29 12.04
N ALA A 86 -10.67 -13.16 10.92
CA ALA A 86 -11.24 -13.05 9.58
C ALA A 86 -10.18 -13.38 8.52
N SER A 87 -10.60 -13.89 7.37
CA SER A 87 -9.73 -14.14 6.23
C SER A 87 -10.30 -13.58 4.94
N PHE A 88 -9.41 -13.08 4.07
CA PHE A 88 -9.75 -12.48 2.78
C PHE A 88 -8.88 -13.08 1.68
N HIS A 89 -9.51 -13.55 0.59
CA HIS A 89 -8.84 -13.95 -0.64
C HIS A 89 -8.91 -12.82 -1.65
N ILE A 90 -7.76 -12.36 -2.11
CA ILE A 90 -7.64 -11.33 -3.13
C ILE A 90 -7.10 -11.94 -4.42
N HIS A 91 -7.77 -11.69 -5.54
CA HIS A 91 -7.43 -12.25 -6.85
C HIS A 91 -7.39 -11.14 -7.92
N ARG A 92 -6.20 -10.85 -8.44
CA ARG A 92 -5.97 -9.96 -9.58
C ARG A 92 -6.40 -10.61 -10.91
N THR A 93 -7.22 -9.93 -11.71
CA THR A 93 -7.74 -10.50 -12.97
C THR A 93 -6.99 -10.10 -14.24
N ASP A 94 -6.14 -9.08 -14.16
CA ASP A 94 -5.42 -8.47 -15.28
C ASP A 94 -3.90 -8.74 -15.21
N GLY A 95 -3.53 -9.87 -14.62
CA GLY A 95 -2.15 -10.31 -14.45
C GLY A 95 -2.02 -11.28 -13.29
N GLU A 96 -0.79 -11.68 -12.98
CA GLU A 96 -0.49 -12.56 -11.86
C GLU A 96 -0.69 -11.84 -10.51
N GLY A 97 -1.28 -12.55 -9.53
CA GLY A 97 -1.43 -12.02 -8.18
C GLY A 97 -2.61 -12.61 -7.43
N GLU A 98 -2.30 -13.48 -6.47
CA GLU A 98 -3.27 -13.97 -5.49
C GLU A 98 -2.70 -13.88 -4.08
N TRP A 99 -3.52 -13.39 -3.16
CA TRP A 99 -3.14 -13.23 -1.75
C TRP A 99 -4.22 -13.70 -0.81
N ILE A 100 -3.78 -14.26 0.32
CA ILE A 100 -4.63 -14.55 1.46
C ILE A 100 -4.20 -13.64 2.61
N ILE A 101 -5.13 -12.83 3.11
CA ILE A 101 -4.94 -12.01 4.30
C ILE A 101 -5.69 -12.69 5.45
N LYS A 102 -5.00 -13.04 6.53
CA LYS A 102 -5.61 -13.63 7.73
C LYS A 102 -5.36 -12.73 8.91
N ALA A 103 -6.42 -12.35 9.60
CA ALA A 103 -6.37 -11.77 10.93
C ALA A 103 -6.76 -12.83 11.95
N GLU A 104 -5.94 -13.02 12.98
CA GLU A 104 -6.20 -13.97 14.06
C GLU A 104 -5.41 -13.57 15.31
N ASN A 105 -5.99 -13.75 16.50
CA ASN A 105 -5.35 -13.44 17.79
C ASN A 105 -4.76 -12.01 17.85
N GLY A 106 -5.44 -11.07 17.19
CA GLY A 106 -5.02 -9.68 17.13
C GLY A 106 -3.79 -9.42 16.28
N GLN A 107 -3.30 -10.38 15.50
CA GLN A 107 -2.29 -10.22 14.47
C GLN A 107 -2.95 -10.33 13.09
N ALA A 108 -2.29 -9.80 12.05
CA ALA A 108 -2.66 -10.10 10.70
C ALA A 108 -1.42 -10.39 9.84
N VAL A 109 -1.57 -11.32 8.90
CA VAL A 109 -0.54 -11.77 7.98
C VAL A 109 -1.07 -11.80 6.55
N THR A 110 -0.16 -11.66 5.59
CA THR A 110 -0.47 -11.75 4.17
C THR A 110 0.43 -12.82 3.54
N GLU A 111 -0.18 -13.76 2.82
CA GLU A 111 0.50 -14.85 2.12
C GLU A 111 0.20 -14.72 0.61
N SER A 112 1.21 -14.78 -0.25
CA SER A 112 1.04 -14.76 -1.70
C SER A 112 0.72 -16.17 -2.22
N GLN A 113 -0.53 -16.59 -2.07
CA GLN A 113 -1.00 -17.92 -2.47
C GLN A 113 -2.48 -17.89 -2.85
N HIS A 114 -2.89 -18.87 -3.66
CA HIS A 114 -4.29 -19.21 -3.85
C HIS A 114 -4.84 -19.95 -2.62
N GLY A 115 -6.08 -19.66 -2.23
CA GLY A 115 -6.71 -20.37 -1.13
C GLY A 115 -8.14 -19.93 -0.88
N LYS A 116 -8.84 -20.69 -0.02
CA LYS A 116 -10.15 -20.28 0.48
C LYS A 116 -9.99 -19.29 1.64
N ALA A 117 -10.97 -18.40 1.75
CA ALA A 117 -11.10 -17.43 2.81
C ALA A 117 -12.58 -17.17 3.10
N ASP A 118 -12.88 -16.46 4.19
CA ASP A 118 -14.26 -16.12 4.57
C ASP A 118 -14.92 -15.21 3.52
N VAL A 119 -14.13 -14.34 2.90
CA VAL A 119 -14.54 -13.42 1.84
C VAL A 119 -13.52 -13.43 0.70
N ALA A 120 -13.99 -13.31 -0.53
CA ALA A 120 -13.13 -13.14 -1.70
C ALA A 120 -13.40 -11.80 -2.41
N MET A 121 -12.34 -11.14 -2.86
CA MET A 121 -12.38 -9.95 -3.70
C MET A 121 -11.57 -10.19 -4.96
N ARG A 122 -12.20 -9.94 -6.11
CA ARG A 122 -11.62 -10.20 -7.43
C ARG A 122 -11.79 -8.99 -8.33
N GLY A 123 -10.73 -8.58 -9.02
CA GLY A 123 -10.79 -7.46 -9.94
C GLY A 123 -9.46 -7.10 -10.58
N PRO A 124 -9.44 -6.08 -11.45
CA PRO A 124 -8.20 -5.53 -12.00
C PRO A 124 -7.36 -4.93 -10.87
N ALA A 125 -6.05 -4.94 -11.04
CA ALA A 125 -5.11 -4.57 -9.99
C ALA A 125 -5.31 -3.14 -9.46
N GLU A 126 -5.57 -2.19 -10.36
CA GLU A 126 -5.86 -0.80 -9.98
C GLU A 126 -7.14 -0.70 -9.14
N GLY A 127 -8.19 -1.45 -9.49
CA GLY A 127 -9.42 -1.49 -8.71
C GLY A 127 -9.20 -2.05 -7.30
N LEU A 128 -8.48 -3.18 -7.21
CA LEU A 128 -8.12 -3.79 -5.93
C LEU A 128 -7.29 -2.84 -5.06
N TYR A 129 -6.34 -2.11 -5.66
CA TYR A 129 -5.55 -1.11 -4.96
C TYR A 129 -6.44 0.01 -4.38
N TRP A 130 -7.38 0.55 -5.15
CA TRP A 130 -8.24 1.63 -4.67
C TRP A 130 -9.21 1.18 -3.57
N VAL A 131 -9.76 -0.03 -3.65
CA VAL A 131 -10.55 -0.60 -2.55
C VAL A 131 -9.71 -0.71 -1.28
N LEU A 132 -8.47 -1.18 -1.39
CA LEU A 132 -7.54 -1.28 -0.26
C LEU A 132 -7.23 0.08 0.38
N MET A 133 -7.13 1.13 -0.44
CA MET A 133 -6.93 2.50 0.02
C MET A 133 -8.23 3.17 0.49
N GLY A 134 -9.37 2.49 0.48
CA GLY A 134 -10.67 3.06 0.90
C GLY A 134 -11.28 4.04 -0.10
N ARG A 135 -11.06 3.82 -1.40
CA ARG A 135 -11.47 4.68 -2.54
C ARG A 135 -12.23 3.92 -3.64
N GLY A 136 -12.50 2.63 -3.43
CA GLY A 136 -13.22 1.76 -4.36
C GLY A 136 -14.62 1.40 -3.90
#